data_AF-A0A4V1CEM5-F1
#
_entry.id   AF-A0A4V1CEM5-F1
#
_cell.length_a   1.000
_cell.length_b   1.000
_cell.length_c   1.000
_cell.angle_alpha   90.00
_cell.angle_beta   90.00
_cell.angle_gamma   90.00
#
_symmetry.space_group_name_H-M   'P 1'
#
loop_
_entity.id
_entity.type
_entity.pdbx_description
1 polymer ?
#
loop_
_entity_poly.entity_id
_entity_poly.type
_entity_poly.pdbx_seq_one_letter_code
_entity_poly.pdbx_strand_id
1 'polypeptide(L)'
;MNPPFPDSPQQRKAIAYALVVLAAVILIAVLKTSGFIIALILAGVAWLMVNSRPDASEHKALRSSIRLSAEDIADVMQQYEDFRESADIDSVTDRTLHRPALMDTDCDHPAVEAFHYQYSSARRYLRRLEAKLNNPQLDTNELENLLKTTDHRAAEIRECWVEARRAAYRLGPNYKDDSGER
;
A
#
# COMPACT_ATOMS: atom_id res chain seq x y z
N MET A 1 -42.75 22.24 -6.36
CA MET A 1 -43.15 20.84 -6.12
C MET A 1 -41.92 19.97 -6.37
N ASN A 2 -41.08 19.77 -5.36
CA ASN A 2 -39.85 18.96 -5.49
C ASN A 2 -40.20 17.50 -5.19
N PRO A 3 -39.76 16.51 -6.00
CA PRO A 3 -39.91 15.11 -5.65
C PRO A 3 -39.03 14.76 -4.43
N PRO A 4 -39.49 13.86 -3.53
CA PRO A 4 -38.74 13.46 -2.35
C PRO A 4 -37.69 12.41 -2.76
N PHE A 5 -36.52 12.84 -3.19
CA PHE A 5 -35.38 11.94 -3.33
C PHE A 5 -34.60 11.86 -2.01
N PRO A 6 -34.22 10.65 -1.54
CA PRO A 6 -33.54 10.46 -0.26
C PRO A 6 -32.05 10.87 -0.32
N ASP A 7 -31.65 11.74 0.61
CA ASP A 7 -30.34 12.41 0.66
C ASP A 7 -29.22 11.62 1.37
N SER A 8 -29.51 10.46 1.97
CA SER A 8 -28.50 9.66 2.69
C SER A 8 -28.42 8.19 2.23
N PRO A 9 -27.21 7.59 2.15
CA PRO A 9 -27.02 6.20 1.74
C PRO A 9 -27.66 5.19 2.71
N GLN A 10 -27.79 5.54 4.00
CA GLN A 10 -28.52 4.73 4.98
C GLN A 10 -30.04 4.74 4.72
N GLN A 11 -30.61 5.89 4.35
CA GLN A 11 -32.04 6.02 4.05
C GLN A 11 -32.40 5.31 2.74
N ARG A 12 -31.51 5.33 1.73
CA ARG A 12 -31.67 4.51 0.50
C ARG A 12 -31.72 3.01 0.83
N LYS A 13 -30.85 2.53 1.72
CA LYS A 13 -30.87 1.15 2.20
C LYS A 13 -32.17 0.83 2.95
N ALA A 14 -32.62 1.72 3.84
CA ALA A 14 -33.87 1.54 4.58
C ALA A 14 -35.11 1.48 3.65
N ILE A 15 -35.17 2.34 2.64
CA ILE A 15 -36.25 2.34 1.63
C ILE A 15 -36.21 1.08 0.77
N ALA A 16 -35.02 0.64 0.36
CA ALA A 16 -34.85 -0.61 -0.39
C ALA A 16 -35.32 -1.82 0.43
N TYR A 17 -34.94 -1.92 1.70
CA TYR A 17 -35.43 -2.97 2.60
C TYR A 17 -36.94 -2.92 2.79
N ALA A 18 -37.51 -1.72 2.99
CA ALA A 18 -38.96 -1.55 3.13
C ALA A 18 -39.72 -1.99 1.87
N LEU A 19 -39.22 -1.68 0.67
CA LEU A 19 -39.80 -2.10 -0.60
C LEU A 19 -39.71 -3.61 -0.82
N VAL A 20 -38.59 -4.24 -0.45
CA VAL A 20 -38.42 -5.71 -0.53
C VAL A 20 -39.39 -6.42 0.41
N VAL A 21 -39.53 -5.93 1.64
CA VAL A 21 -40.47 -6.49 2.63
C VAL A 21 -41.92 -6.32 2.16
N LEU A 22 -42.27 -5.13 1.67
CA LEU A 22 -43.62 -4.85 1.14
C LEU A 22 -43.94 -5.73 -0.07
N ALA A 23 -43.01 -5.88 -1.01
CA ALA A 23 -43.17 -6.75 -2.16
C ALA A 23 -43.35 -8.22 -1.73
N ALA A 24 -42.58 -8.71 -0.76
CA ALA A 24 -42.72 -10.06 -0.23
C ALA A 24 -44.08 -10.30 0.43
N VAL A 25 -44.59 -9.35 1.22
CA VAL A 25 -45.92 -9.44 1.85
C VAL A 25 -47.04 -9.48 0.81
N ILE A 26 -46.95 -8.65 -0.25
CA ILE A 26 -47.91 -8.64 -1.36
C ILE A 26 -47.87 -9.98 -2.14
N LEU A 27 -46.67 -10.53 -2.37
CA LEU A 27 -46.49 -11.80 -3.08
C LEU A 27 -47.07 -13.00 -2.31
N ILE A 28 -46.90 -13.00 -0.98
CA ILE A 28 -47.48 -14.01 -0.07
C ILE A 28 -49.00 -13.89 -0.02
N ALA A 29 -49.54 -12.66 0.01
CA ALA A 29 -50.97 -12.40 0.09
C ALA A 29 -51.73 -12.76 -1.21
N VAL A 30 -51.11 -12.58 -2.37
CA VAL A 30 -51.77 -12.77 -3.68
C VAL A 30 -51.62 -14.21 -4.22
N LEU A 31 -50.52 -14.92 -3.96
CA LEU A 31 -50.18 -16.17 -4.66
C LEU A 31 -50.27 -17.47 -3.84
N LYS A 32 -50.52 -17.42 -2.52
CA LYS A 32 -50.56 -18.61 -1.65
C LYS A 32 -49.19 -19.34 -1.62
N THR A 33 -49.13 -20.69 -1.60
CA THR A 33 -47.92 -21.49 -1.35
C THR A 33 -46.75 -21.26 -2.33
N SER A 34 -47.02 -20.88 -3.58
CA SER A 34 -45.98 -20.60 -4.57
C SER A 34 -45.23 -19.29 -4.31
N GLY A 35 -45.91 -18.27 -3.76
CA GLY A 35 -45.30 -16.98 -3.42
C GLY A 35 -44.30 -17.08 -2.26
N PHE A 36 -44.52 -18.00 -1.32
CA PHE A 36 -43.62 -18.25 -0.20
C PHE A 36 -42.26 -18.82 -0.65
N ILE A 37 -42.26 -19.73 -1.63
CA ILE A 37 -41.03 -20.31 -2.18
C ILE A 37 -40.18 -19.22 -2.86
N ILE A 38 -40.82 -18.33 -3.64
CA ILE A 38 -40.11 -17.22 -4.31
C ILE A 38 -39.54 -16.24 -3.28
N ALA A 39 -40.30 -15.91 -2.22
CA ALA A 39 -39.82 -15.03 -1.16
C ALA A 39 -38.63 -15.61 -0.39
N LEU A 40 -38.63 -16.93 -0.13
CA LEU A 40 -37.54 -17.63 0.56
C LEU A 40 -36.27 -17.66 -0.31
N ILE A 41 -36.41 -17.88 -1.62
CA ILE A 41 -35.29 -17.80 -2.57
C ILE A 41 -34.72 -16.37 -2.62
N LEU A 42 -35.56 -15.34 -2.72
CA LEU A 42 -35.12 -13.95 -2.72
C LEU A 42 -34.43 -13.55 -1.40
N ALA A 43 -34.97 -13.99 -0.26
CA ALA A 43 -34.35 -13.76 1.04
C ALA A 43 -33.00 -14.49 1.15
N GLY A 44 -32.90 -15.72 0.65
CA GLY A 44 -31.65 -16.48 0.59
C GLY A 44 -30.60 -15.81 -0.29
N VAL A 45 -30.99 -15.31 -1.46
CA VAL A 45 -30.10 -14.56 -2.37
C VAL A 45 -29.68 -13.22 -1.77
N ALA A 46 -30.62 -12.47 -1.17
CA ALA A 46 -30.31 -11.22 -0.50
C ALA A 46 -29.39 -11.42 0.71
N TRP A 47 -29.62 -12.48 1.48
CA TRP A 47 -28.73 -12.87 2.59
C TRP A 47 -27.35 -13.26 2.07
N LEU A 48 -27.27 -14.05 1.00
CA LEU A 48 -26.00 -14.38 0.34
C LEU A 48 -25.27 -13.14 -0.20
N MET A 49 -25.98 -12.17 -0.78
CA MET A 49 -25.40 -10.91 -1.25
C MET A 49 -24.92 -10.02 -0.10
N VAL A 50 -25.63 -9.99 1.02
CA VAL A 50 -25.22 -9.21 2.21
C VAL A 50 -24.05 -9.87 2.94
N ASN A 51 -23.99 -11.21 2.94
CA ASN A 51 -22.96 -11.98 3.62
C ASN A 51 -21.70 -12.17 2.77
N SER A 52 -21.84 -12.22 1.45
CA SER A 52 -20.73 -12.06 0.50
C SER A 52 -20.43 -10.57 0.40
N ARG A 53 -19.64 -10.02 1.34
CA ARG A 53 -19.17 -8.63 1.26
C ARG A 53 -17.94 -8.55 0.32
N PRO A 54 -18.10 -8.23 -0.98
CA PRO A 54 -16.96 -8.07 -1.88
C PRO A 54 -15.95 -7.04 -1.35
N ASP A 55 -16.43 -5.93 -0.77
CA ASP A 55 -15.58 -4.87 -0.21
C ASP A 55 -14.59 -5.40 0.84
N ALA A 56 -14.99 -6.35 1.69
CA ALA A 56 -14.12 -6.91 2.72
C ALA A 56 -13.01 -7.78 2.13
N SER A 57 -13.31 -8.51 1.04
CA SER A 57 -12.32 -9.31 0.31
C SER A 57 -11.35 -8.43 -0.46
N GLU A 58 -11.86 -7.40 -1.13
CA GLU A 58 -11.07 -6.42 -1.88
C GLU A 58 -10.16 -5.61 -0.96
N HIS A 59 -10.68 -5.11 0.17
CA HIS A 59 -9.87 -4.42 1.18
C HIS A 59 -8.75 -5.28 1.73
N LYS A 60 -9.02 -6.58 1.95
CA LYS A 60 -8.00 -7.53 2.39
C LYS A 60 -6.94 -7.72 1.32
N ALA A 61 -7.33 -7.87 0.06
CA ALA A 61 -6.41 -8.00 -1.07
C ALA A 61 -5.53 -6.74 -1.21
N LEU A 62 -6.13 -5.54 -1.22
CA LEU A 62 -5.40 -4.28 -1.31
C LEU A 62 -4.42 -4.09 -0.14
N ARG A 63 -4.85 -4.34 1.10
CA ARG A 63 -3.94 -4.29 2.26
C ARG A 63 -2.78 -5.27 2.13
N SER A 64 -3.01 -6.46 1.57
CA SER A 64 -1.95 -7.43 1.30
C SER A 64 -0.98 -6.94 0.24
N SER A 65 -1.48 -6.38 -0.87
CA SER A 65 -0.64 -5.80 -1.92
C SER A 65 0.22 -4.66 -1.40
N ILE A 66 -0.36 -3.77 -0.58
CA ILE A 66 0.39 -2.66 0.03
C ILE A 66 1.51 -3.20 0.94
N ARG A 67 1.24 -4.26 1.72
CA ARG A 67 2.27 -4.88 2.56
C ARG A 67 3.41 -5.46 1.73
N LEU A 68 3.10 -6.15 0.64
CA LEU A 68 4.12 -6.69 -0.27
C LEU A 68 4.99 -5.57 -0.86
N SER A 69 4.40 -4.48 -1.32
CA SER A 69 5.17 -3.33 -1.83
C SER A 69 5.93 -2.59 -0.72
N ALA A 70 5.49 -2.68 0.54
CA ALA A 70 6.23 -2.15 1.67
C ALA A 70 7.42 -3.04 2.06
N GLU A 71 7.29 -4.36 1.89
CA GLU A 71 8.39 -5.33 2.03
C GLU A 71 9.49 -5.03 1.01
N ASP A 72 9.15 -4.72 -0.25
CA ASP A 72 10.12 -4.27 -1.26
C ASP A 72 10.97 -3.07 -0.80
N ILE A 73 10.35 -2.10 -0.11
CA ILE A 73 11.08 -0.95 0.47
C ILE A 73 12.00 -1.42 1.60
N ALA A 74 11.47 -2.27 2.49
CA ALA A 74 12.21 -2.81 3.63
C ALA A 74 13.42 -3.64 3.19
N ASP A 75 13.30 -4.41 2.11
CA ASP A 75 14.39 -5.22 1.55
C ASP A 75 15.55 -4.36 1.05
N VAL A 76 15.28 -3.25 0.38
CA VAL A 76 16.34 -2.31 -0.04
C VAL A 76 17.00 -1.66 1.18
N MET A 77 16.20 -1.30 2.19
CA MET A 77 16.73 -0.75 3.42
C MET A 77 17.61 -1.75 4.17
N GLN A 78 17.21 -3.03 4.20
CA GLN A 78 17.97 -4.11 4.82
C GLN A 78 19.27 -4.36 4.07
N GLN A 79 19.27 -4.38 2.74
CA GLN A 79 20.51 -4.48 1.95
C GLN A 79 21.52 -3.39 2.29
N TYR A 80 21.05 -2.16 2.51
CA TYR A 80 21.93 -1.08 2.92
C TYR A 80 22.43 -1.26 4.36
N GLU A 81 21.57 -1.69 5.29
CA GLU A 81 22.01 -1.97 6.66
C GLU A 81 23.02 -3.13 6.71
N ASP A 82 22.80 -4.19 5.96
CA ASP A 82 23.73 -5.31 5.82
C ASP A 82 25.07 -4.81 5.25
N PHE A 83 25.04 -3.98 4.21
CA PHE A 83 26.27 -3.35 3.68
C PHE A 83 27.02 -2.53 4.75
N ARG A 84 26.30 -1.81 5.62
CA ARG A 84 26.91 -0.97 6.66
C ARG A 84 27.44 -1.75 7.85
N GLU A 85 26.67 -2.70 8.35
CA GLU A 85 26.88 -3.33 9.66
C GLU A 85 27.44 -4.74 9.57
N SER A 86 27.29 -5.44 8.43
CA SER A 86 27.74 -6.82 8.30
C SER A 86 29.24 -6.94 8.56
N ALA A 87 29.60 -8.01 9.29
CA ALA A 87 30.98 -8.40 9.55
C ALA A 87 31.53 -9.36 8.49
N ASP A 88 30.72 -9.71 7.50
CA ASP A 88 31.12 -10.57 6.38
C ASP A 88 32.25 -9.92 5.56
N ILE A 89 33.21 -10.74 5.14
CA ILE A 89 34.43 -10.27 4.46
C ILE A 89 34.08 -9.52 3.17
N ASP A 90 33.09 -9.99 2.42
CA ASP A 90 32.68 -9.34 1.17
C ASP A 90 32.05 -7.98 1.45
N SER A 91 31.23 -7.87 2.50
CA SER A 91 30.61 -6.60 2.92
C SER A 91 31.63 -5.59 3.44
N VAL A 92 32.62 -6.05 4.23
CA VAL A 92 33.73 -5.19 4.71
C VAL A 92 34.58 -4.72 3.54
N THR A 93 34.91 -5.62 2.61
CA THR A 93 35.67 -5.28 1.40
C THR A 93 34.91 -4.29 0.54
N ASP A 94 33.60 -4.50 0.36
CA ASP A 94 32.75 -3.61 -0.42
C ASP A 94 32.74 -2.19 0.16
N ARG A 95 32.48 -2.05 1.47
CA ARG A 95 32.40 -0.73 2.10
C ARG A 95 33.75 -0.04 2.29
N THR A 96 34.86 -0.75 2.23
CA THR A 96 36.20 -0.16 2.44
C THR A 96 36.97 0.08 1.14
N LEU A 97 36.95 -0.88 0.21
CA LEU A 97 37.76 -0.83 -1.01
C LEU A 97 36.98 -0.44 -2.25
N HIS A 98 35.70 -0.79 -2.33
CA HIS A 98 34.92 -0.61 -3.56
C HIS A 98 33.98 0.59 -3.52
N ARG A 99 33.27 0.80 -2.42
CA ARG A 99 32.18 1.77 -2.31
C ARG A 99 32.20 2.56 -0.99
N PRO A 100 33.34 3.10 -0.52
CA PRO A 100 33.39 3.82 0.76
C PRO A 100 32.55 5.10 0.78
N ALA A 101 32.29 5.72 -0.38
CA ALA A 101 31.42 6.89 -0.48
C ALA A 101 29.99 6.65 0.05
N LEU A 102 29.46 5.42 0.00
CA LEU A 102 28.13 5.09 0.55
C LEU A 102 28.06 5.11 2.10
N MET A 103 29.23 5.07 2.76
CA MET A 103 29.33 5.18 4.22
C MET A 103 29.41 6.64 4.67
N ASP A 104 29.71 7.55 3.74
CA ASP A 104 29.88 8.97 4.02
C ASP A 104 28.58 9.72 3.77
N THR A 105 27.91 10.09 4.86
CA THR A 105 26.65 10.82 4.81
C THR A 105 26.81 12.24 4.25
N ASP A 106 28.03 12.75 4.20
CA ASP A 106 28.36 14.09 3.72
C ASP A 106 28.99 14.04 2.32
N CYS A 107 28.82 12.93 1.59
CA CYS A 107 29.30 12.82 0.21
C CYS A 107 28.53 13.75 -0.74
N ASP A 108 29.25 14.67 -1.39
CA ASP A 108 28.69 15.64 -2.35
C ASP A 108 28.22 15.04 -3.69
N HIS A 109 28.36 13.73 -3.89
CA HIS A 109 27.93 13.11 -5.14
C HIS A 109 26.39 12.99 -5.18
N PRO A 110 25.70 13.58 -6.17
CA PRO A 110 24.23 13.71 -6.16
C PRO A 110 23.48 12.39 -5.99
N ALA A 111 23.94 11.30 -6.62
CA ALA A 111 23.30 9.98 -6.49
C ALA A 111 23.42 9.37 -5.09
N VAL A 112 24.54 9.61 -4.39
CA VAL A 112 24.77 9.09 -3.03
C VAL A 112 23.93 9.88 -2.04
N GLU A 113 23.97 11.21 -2.14
CA GLU A 113 23.12 12.12 -1.36
C GLU A 113 21.62 11.79 -1.54
N ALA A 114 21.16 11.63 -2.79
CA ALA A 114 19.78 11.30 -3.11
C ALA A 114 19.33 9.98 -2.46
N PHE A 115 20.21 8.96 -2.45
CA PHE A 115 19.92 7.71 -1.76
C PHE A 115 19.76 7.88 -0.25
N HIS A 116 20.66 8.60 0.42
CA HIS A 116 20.53 8.86 1.86
C HIS A 116 19.25 9.64 2.20
N TYR A 117 18.90 10.63 1.38
CA TYR A 117 17.66 11.35 1.51
C TYR A 117 16.45 10.41 1.37
N GLN A 118 16.42 9.60 0.30
CA GLN A 118 15.32 8.68 0.04
C GLN A 118 15.21 7.58 1.10
N TYR A 119 16.33 7.05 1.59
CA TYR A 119 16.37 6.09 2.70
C TYR A 119 15.72 6.67 3.96
N SER A 120 16.06 7.92 4.33
CA SER A 120 15.47 8.59 5.50
C SER A 120 13.97 8.84 5.33
N SER A 121 13.55 9.20 4.11
CA SER A 121 12.16 9.45 3.72
C SER A 121 11.33 8.16 3.77
N ALA A 122 11.85 7.06 3.20
CA ALA A 122 11.25 5.74 3.19
C ALA A 122 11.08 5.17 4.60
N ARG A 123 12.10 5.32 5.46
CA ARG A 123 12.01 4.92 6.88
C ARG A 123 10.85 5.60 7.61
N ARG A 124 10.69 6.92 7.39
CA ARG A 124 9.55 7.68 7.97
C ARG A 124 8.23 7.27 7.36
N TYR A 125 8.21 6.91 6.09
CA TYR A 125 7.02 6.42 5.40
C TYR A 125 6.55 5.09 5.97
N LEU A 126 7.42 4.07 6.04
CA LEU A 126 7.08 2.74 6.57
C LEU A 126 6.53 2.81 8.00
N ARG A 127 7.17 3.60 8.87
CA ARG A 127 6.69 3.80 10.26
C ARG A 127 5.25 4.33 10.34
N ARG A 128 4.84 5.17 9.38
CA ARG A 128 3.47 5.73 9.33
C ARG A 128 2.50 4.83 8.57
N LEU A 129 3.01 4.03 7.63
CA LEU A 129 2.22 3.14 6.80
C LEU A 129 1.52 2.08 7.63
N GLU A 130 2.22 1.48 8.60
CA GLU A 130 1.65 0.46 9.48
C GLU A 130 0.44 0.98 10.27
N ALA A 131 0.55 2.17 10.87
CA ALA A 131 -0.55 2.81 11.57
C ALA A 131 -1.75 3.11 10.65
N LYS A 132 -1.50 3.48 9.40
CA LYS A 132 -2.57 3.69 8.40
C LYS A 132 -3.23 2.37 8.03
N LEU A 133 -2.46 1.34 7.69
CA LEU A 133 -2.98 0.03 7.25
C LEU A 133 -3.87 -0.65 8.31
N ASN A 134 -3.55 -0.45 9.59
CA ASN A 134 -4.32 -0.98 10.71
C ASN A 134 -5.64 -0.21 10.94
N ASN A 135 -5.90 0.90 10.26
CA ASN A 135 -7.19 1.59 10.33
C ASN A 135 -8.26 0.78 9.56
N PRO A 136 -9.30 0.26 10.24
CA PRO A 136 -10.36 -0.52 9.59
C PRO A 136 -11.32 0.35 8.76
N GLN A 137 -11.30 1.68 8.93
CA GLN A 137 -12.23 2.62 8.28
C GLN A 137 -11.73 3.18 6.94
N LEU A 138 -10.56 2.75 6.46
CA LEU A 138 -10.04 3.17 5.15
C LEU A 138 -10.99 2.76 4.02
N ASP A 139 -11.32 3.71 3.14
CA ASP A 139 -12.09 3.44 1.92
C ASP A 139 -11.23 2.74 0.85
N THR A 140 -11.87 2.08 -0.10
CA THR A 140 -11.20 1.40 -1.23
C THR A 140 -10.30 2.37 -2.01
N ASN A 141 -10.78 3.58 -2.32
CA ASN A 141 -9.99 4.58 -3.04
C ASN A 141 -8.75 5.02 -2.25
N GLU A 142 -8.86 5.10 -0.92
CA GLU A 142 -7.72 5.45 -0.06
C GLU A 142 -6.68 4.34 -0.05
N LEU A 143 -7.11 3.08 -0.03
CA LEU A 143 -6.24 1.91 -0.14
C LEU A 143 -5.54 1.86 -1.51
N GLU A 144 -6.24 2.11 -2.60
CA GLU A 144 -5.63 2.16 -3.94
C GLU A 144 -4.59 3.28 -4.07
N ASN A 145 -4.89 4.47 -3.54
CA ASN A 145 -3.94 5.58 -3.53
C ASN A 145 -2.72 5.26 -2.66
N LEU A 146 -2.93 4.57 -1.54
CA LEU A 146 -1.86 4.10 -0.68
C LEU A 146 -0.98 3.07 -1.39
N LEU A 147 -1.58 2.13 -2.12
CA LEU A 147 -0.87 1.14 -2.94
C LEU A 147 -0.01 1.84 -4.00
N LYS A 148 -0.60 2.71 -4.83
CA LYS A 148 0.15 3.47 -5.85
C LYS A 148 1.33 4.25 -5.27
N THR A 149 1.12 4.89 -4.12
CA THR A 149 2.19 5.64 -3.43
C THR A 149 3.28 4.70 -2.90
N THR A 150 2.90 3.52 -2.40
CA THR A 150 3.86 2.52 -1.90
C THR A 150 4.69 1.97 -3.04
N ASP A 151 4.05 1.57 -4.14
CA ASP A 151 4.71 1.05 -5.35
C ASP A 151 5.71 2.06 -5.92
N HIS A 152 5.29 3.33 -6.02
CA HIS A 152 6.16 4.39 -6.51
C HIS A 152 7.39 4.56 -5.60
N ARG A 153 7.21 4.59 -4.28
CA ARG A 153 8.32 4.71 -3.33
C ARG A 153 9.25 3.51 -3.35
N ALA A 154 8.71 2.30 -3.53
CA ALA A 154 9.49 1.07 -3.71
C ALA A 154 10.36 1.14 -4.96
N ALA A 155 9.82 1.65 -6.08
CA ALA A 155 10.59 1.88 -7.29
C ALA A 155 11.68 2.94 -7.08
N GLU A 156 11.34 4.09 -6.51
CA GLU A 156 12.29 5.20 -6.28
C GLU A 156 13.48 4.78 -5.40
N ILE A 157 13.24 4.15 -4.24
CA ILE A 157 14.35 3.79 -3.35
C ILE A 157 15.26 2.73 -3.98
N ARG A 158 14.68 1.80 -4.74
CA ARG A 158 15.42 0.75 -5.46
C ARG A 158 16.30 1.37 -6.55
N GLU A 159 15.77 2.31 -7.31
CA GLU A 159 16.52 3.03 -8.34
C GLU A 159 17.67 3.83 -7.72
N CYS A 160 17.38 4.66 -6.71
CA CYS A 160 18.40 5.42 -5.99
C CYS A 160 19.50 4.52 -5.41
N TRP A 161 19.14 3.35 -4.87
CA TRP A 161 20.12 2.40 -4.33
C TRP A 161 21.09 1.88 -5.40
N VAL A 162 20.56 1.47 -6.56
CA VAL A 162 21.38 0.98 -7.66
C VAL A 162 22.27 2.09 -8.22
N GLU A 163 21.73 3.30 -8.40
CA GLU A 163 22.49 4.45 -8.88
C GLU A 163 23.60 4.85 -7.92
N ALA A 164 23.31 4.92 -6.62
CA ALA A 164 24.27 5.25 -5.59
C ALA A 164 25.40 4.21 -5.53
N ARG A 165 25.09 2.90 -5.58
CA ARG A 165 26.12 1.84 -5.63
C ARG A 165 27.02 1.95 -6.86
N ARG A 166 26.46 2.26 -8.02
CA ARG A 166 27.24 2.46 -9.25
C ARG A 166 28.10 3.72 -9.15
N ALA A 167 27.57 4.81 -8.61
CA ALA A 167 28.30 6.05 -8.44
C ALA A 167 29.46 5.90 -7.45
N ALA A 168 29.19 5.34 -6.28
CA ALA A 168 30.21 5.07 -5.27
C ALA A 168 31.33 4.15 -5.80
N TYR A 169 30.97 3.16 -6.62
CA TYR A 169 31.98 2.31 -7.27
C TYR A 169 32.86 3.08 -8.25
N ARG A 170 32.29 4.02 -9.03
CA ARG A 170 33.05 4.86 -9.97
C ARG A 170 33.97 5.83 -9.25
N LEU A 171 33.52 6.38 -8.11
CA LEU A 171 34.31 7.26 -7.27
C LEU A 171 35.48 6.51 -6.61
N GLY A 172 35.26 5.25 -6.23
CA GLY A 172 36.28 4.42 -5.59
C GLY A 172 36.72 4.97 -4.23
N PRO A 173 37.91 4.55 -3.73
CA PRO A 173 38.37 4.93 -2.40
C PRO A 173 38.85 6.38 -2.24
N ASN A 174 39.23 7.05 -3.33
CA ASN A 174 39.78 8.41 -3.29
C ASN A 174 38.73 9.49 -3.62
N TYR A 175 37.46 9.21 -3.37
CA TYR A 175 36.34 10.08 -3.74
C TYR A 175 36.38 11.48 -3.11
N LYS A 176 37.15 11.68 -2.04
CA LYS A 176 37.32 12.98 -1.37
C LYS A 176 38.30 13.92 -2.06
N ASP A 177 39.23 13.38 -2.86
CA ASP A 177 40.23 14.20 -3.57
C ASP A 177 39.59 14.86 -4.80
N ASP A 178 38.63 14.18 -5.44
CA ASP A 178 37.94 14.65 -6.65
C ASP A 178 36.88 15.74 -6.38
N SER A 179 36.45 15.88 -5.12
CA SER A 179 35.58 16.97 -4.64
C SER A 179 36.32 18.30 -4.40
N GLY A 180 37.66 18.29 -4.39
CA GLY A 180 38.49 19.47 -4.15
C GLY A 180 38.92 20.26 -5.40
N GLU A 181 38.67 19.75 -6.61
CA GLU A 181 39.14 20.35 -7.87
C GLU A 181 38.05 21.08 -8.68
N ARG A 182 36.94 21.53 -8.07
CA ARG A 182 35.91 22.34 -8.76
C ARG A 182 35.65 23.68 -8.13
#